data_AF-A0A8J5NE18-F1
#
_entry.id   AF-A0A8J5NE18-F1
#
_cell.length_a   1.000
_cell.length_b   1.000
_cell.length_c   1.000
_cell.angle_alpha   90.00
_cell.angle_beta   90.00
_cell.angle_gamma   90.00
#
_symmetry.space_group_name_H-M   'P 1'
#
loop_
_entity.id
_entity.type
_entity.pdbx_description
1 polymer ?
#
loop_
_entity_poly.entity_id
_entity_poly.type
_entity_poly.pdbx_seq_one_letter_code
_entity_poly.pdbx_strand_id
1 'polypeptide(L)'
;MRDISCHVQEIQLGVVCMWINTSGINVGADLQEHQWSSTSTVDSLTNNRRHEVVGASLTVGPRPRRHRLLTMLLFPEAAANDGLMVCYYGSWAVYRRGNGKFDVEAIDPAICTHLMFGFAGLGSDNKIKCAYNRFTALKARNTNLVTILAVGGWNEGSPKYSTMSSSASTRKIFVDSSIELLKEHNFDGLDMDWEYPTQRGGKPEDKVNFISLLSDLSTALHANNMILTAAVSAGKLTIDPAYDIPGMAKHLDIVNLMAYDLHGAWDPYTHHQSGLYQYPDDTGDNVYLNQDFAVRYWIDGGMPSTKIVLGVPLYGRCWKLDSNTEEHGYYAPARNPGPAGPYTRTPGFLGYN
;
A
#
# COMPACT_ATOMS: atom_id res chain seq x y z
N MET A 1 -26.45 -24.21 12.46
CA MET A 1 -25.80 -22.89 12.46
C MET A 1 -26.14 -22.24 11.13
N ARG A 2 -26.89 -21.13 11.13
CA ARG A 2 -27.26 -20.42 9.90
C ARG A 2 -26.10 -19.49 9.55
N ASP A 3 -25.45 -19.73 8.42
CA ASP A 3 -24.47 -18.81 7.86
C ASP A 3 -25.15 -17.46 7.64
N ILE A 4 -24.73 -16.45 8.41
CA ILE A 4 -25.07 -15.05 8.11
C ILE A 4 -24.24 -14.69 6.88
N SER A 5 -24.84 -14.81 5.70
CA SER A 5 -24.26 -14.39 4.42
C SER A 5 -23.97 -12.89 4.50
N CYS A 6 -22.69 -12.54 4.60
CA CYS A 6 -22.22 -11.18 4.37
C CYS A 6 -22.62 -10.78 2.95
N HIS A 7 -23.47 -9.76 2.80
CA HIS A 7 -23.74 -9.17 1.49
C HIS A 7 -22.49 -8.39 1.09
N VAL A 8 -21.56 -9.06 0.40
CA VAL A 8 -20.35 -8.43 -0.12
C VAL A 8 -20.58 -8.17 -1.61
N GLN A 9 -20.77 -6.90 -1.96
CA GLN A 9 -20.74 -6.46 -3.36
C GLN A 9 -19.29 -6.55 -3.84
N GLU A 10 -19.08 -6.98 -5.09
CA GLU A 10 -17.76 -7.15 -5.70
C GLU A 10 -16.91 -5.89 -5.54
N ILE A 11 -15.94 -5.94 -4.63
CA ILE A 11 -14.93 -4.90 -4.45
C ILE A 11 -13.78 -5.21 -5.43
N GLN A 12 -13.18 -4.20 -6.03
CA GLN A 12 -12.17 -4.36 -7.07
C GLN A 12 -10.77 -4.63 -6.48
N LEU A 13 -10.66 -5.54 -5.51
CA LEU A 13 -9.40 -5.84 -4.85
C LEU A 13 -9.03 -7.33 -5.03
N GLY A 14 -8.13 -7.57 -5.97
CA GLY A 14 -7.22 -8.72 -5.95
C GLY A 14 -5.81 -8.15 -5.86
N VAL A 15 -5.31 -7.95 -4.64
CA VAL A 15 -4.09 -7.18 -4.39
C VAL A 15 -3.14 -7.99 -3.52
N VAL A 16 -1.88 -7.99 -3.93
CA VAL A 16 -0.74 -8.44 -3.12
C VAL A 16 0.09 -7.21 -2.83
N CYS A 17 0.31 -6.86 -1.58
CA CYS A 17 1.21 -5.77 -1.21
C CYS A 17 2.57 -6.35 -0.82
N MET A 18 3.63 -5.82 -1.43
CA MET A 18 5.01 -6.25 -1.22
C MET A 18 5.80 -5.17 -0.47
N TRP A 19 6.65 -5.59 0.46
CA TRP A 19 7.54 -4.68 1.16
C TRP A 19 8.63 -4.10 0.24
N ILE A 20 8.96 -2.82 0.41
CA ILE A 20 10.08 -2.17 -0.30
C ILE A 20 11.23 -1.94 0.66
N ASN A 21 12.39 -2.56 0.39
CA ASN A 21 13.63 -2.19 1.04
C ASN A 21 14.20 -0.92 0.40
N THR A 22 14.11 0.24 1.06
CA THR A 22 14.61 1.51 0.52
C THR A 22 16.11 1.74 0.76
N SER A 23 16.85 0.80 1.36
CA SER A 23 18.26 0.97 1.73
C SER A 23 19.25 1.08 0.55
N GLY A 24 18.77 1.19 -0.70
CA GLY A 24 19.56 1.46 -1.90
C GLY A 24 19.10 2.67 -2.74
N ILE A 25 18.09 3.43 -2.31
CA ILE A 25 17.66 4.65 -3.02
C ILE A 25 18.56 5.80 -2.55
N ASN A 26 19.66 6.02 -3.26
CA ASN A 26 20.56 7.14 -3.00
C ASN A 26 19.84 8.46 -3.30
N VAL A 27 19.54 9.21 -2.24
CA VAL A 27 19.06 10.59 -2.30
C VAL A 27 20.26 11.49 -2.52
N GLY A 28 20.57 11.79 -3.78
CA GLY A 28 21.69 12.66 -4.13
C GLY A 28 21.76 12.90 -5.62
N ALA A 29 21.51 14.15 -6.01
CA ALA A 29 21.62 14.64 -7.37
C ALA A 29 23.01 14.38 -7.97
N ASP A 30 23.04 13.83 -9.17
CA ASP A 30 23.98 14.24 -10.22
C ASP A 30 23.34 13.91 -11.58
N LEU A 31 22.62 14.89 -12.11
CA LEU A 31 22.37 14.98 -13.55
C LEU A 31 23.68 15.42 -14.19
N GLN A 32 24.47 14.46 -14.66
CA GLN A 32 25.43 14.73 -15.72
C GLN A 32 24.96 14.07 -17.00
N GLU A 33 24.72 14.93 -17.99
CA GLU A 33 24.43 14.60 -19.37
C GLU A 33 25.46 13.60 -19.91
N HIS A 34 25.00 12.42 -20.33
CA HIS A 34 25.74 11.61 -21.29
C HIS A 34 25.14 11.84 -22.67
N GLN A 35 25.70 12.84 -23.36
CA GLN A 35 25.60 12.98 -24.80
C GLN A 35 26.20 11.73 -25.46
N TRP A 36 25.35 10.98 -26.16
CA TRP A 36 25.79 9.98 -27.12
C TRP A 36 26.25 10.72 -28.37
N SER A 37 27.56 10.78 -28.61
CA SER A 37 28.11 11.10 -29.92
C SER A 37 28.90 9.91 -30.46
N SER A 38 28.43 9.39 -31.58
CA SER A 38 29.11 8.41 -32.41
C SER A 38 30.27 9.09 -33.14
N THR A 39 31.49 8.54 -33.07
CA THR A 39 32.40 8.38 -34.23
C THR A 39 33.71 7.66 -33.90
N SER A 40 33.96 6.61 -34.70
CA SER A 40 35.24 6.09 -35.24
C SER A 40 36.57 6.27 -34.48
N THR A 41 37.18 5.11 -34.21
CA THR A 41 38.62 4.79 -34.06
C THR A 41 39.56 5.51 -35.03
N VAL A 42 40.67 6.06 -34.50
CA VAL A 42 42.03 6.02 -35.10
C VAL A 42 43.09 6.09 -33.98
N ASP A 43 44.06 5.17 -34.02
CA ASP A 43 45.28 5.11 -33.20
C ASP A 43 46.26 6.28 -33.49
N SER A 44 47.00 6.76 -32.47
CA SER A 44 48.48 6.86 -32.50
C SER A 44 49.11 7.55 -31.27
N LEU A 45 50.06 6.83 -30.66
CA LEU A 45 51.42 7.24 -30.23
C LEU A 45 51.67 8.27 -29.10
N THR A 46 52.29 7.73 -28.04
CA THR A 46 53.48 8.19 -27.27
C THR A 46 53.48 9.57 -26.61
N ASN A 47 53.69 9.63 -25.28
CA ASN A 47 54.98 10.07 -24.70
C ASN A 47 55.11 9.79 -23.18
N ASN A 48 56.33 9.44 -22.79
CA ASN A 48 56.85 9.27 -21.43
C ASN A 48 56.90 10.60 -20.65
N ARG A 49 56.67 10.55 -19.33
CA ARG A 49 57.49 11.32 -18.36
C ARG A 49 57.37 10.78 -16.93
N ARG A 50 58.53 10.46 -16.35
CA ARG A 50 58.80 10.11 -14.94
C ARG A 50 59.00 11.38 -14.10
N HIS A 51 58.60 11.37 -12.84
CA HIS A 51 59.22 12.10 -11.70
C HIS A 51 58.88 11.32 -10.42
N GLU A 52 59.83 10.57 -9.84
CA GLU A 52 60.73 10.95 -8.74
C GLU A 52 60.05 11.05 -7.36
N VAL A 53 60.44 10.11 -6.50
CA VAL A 53 60.05 9.95 -5.10
C VAL A 53 61.04 10.71 -4.24
N VAL A 54 60.54 11.60 -3.36
CA VAL A 54 61.33 12.18 -2.27
C VAL A 54 60.69 11.78 -0.95
N GLY A 55 61.42 10.97 -0.18
CA GLY A 55 61.06 10.61 1.19
C GLY A 55 61.47 11.70 2.18
N ALA A 56 60.59 11.99 3.14
CA ALA A 56 60.92 12.76 4.33
C ALA A 56 60.42 11.99 5.56
N SER A 57 61.37 11.60 6.40
CA SER A 57 61.18 10.95 7.70
C SER A 57 60.77 12.00 8.75
N LEU A 58 59.67 11.76 9.46
CA LEU A 58 59.24 12.56 10.61
C LEU A 58 59.06 11.66 11.84
N THR A 59 59.85 11.93 12.87
CA THR A 59 59.91 11.27 14.16
C THR A 59 58.64 11.50 14.99
N VAL A 60 58.07 10.43 15.55
CA VAL A 60 56.89 10.46 16.44
C VAL A 60 57.33 10.64 17.90
N GLY A 61 56.89 11.71 18.55
CA GLY A 61 56.92 11.87 20.02
C GLY A 61 55.56 11.52 20.67
N PRO A 62 55.51 11.08 21.94
CA PRO A 62 54.30 10.52 22.52
C PRO A 62 53.32 11.61 23.00
N ARG A 63 52.04 11.49 22.62
CA ARG A 63 50.91 12.31 23.14
C ARG A 63 50.21 11.62 24.33
N PRO A 64 49.61 12.37 25.27
CA PRO A 64 49.04 11.81 26.50
C PRO A 64 47.66 11.18 26.25
N ARG A 65 47.40 10.05 26.93
CA ARG A 65 46.14 9.28 26.89
C ARG A 65 45.00 10.06 27.55
N ARG A 66 44.05 10.57 26.76
CA ARG A 66 42.71 10.94 27.26
C ARG A 66 41.80 9.72 27.08
N HIS A 67 41.32 9.17 28.19
CA HIS A 67 40.30 8.13 28.18
C HIS A 67 38.98 8.77 27.75
N ARG A 68 38.53 8.49 26.52
CA ARG A 68 37.15 8.75 26.11
C ARG A 68 36.34 7.52 26.48
N LEU A 69 35.49 7.66 27.50
CA LEU A 69 34.44 6.70 27.81
C LEU A 69 33.48 6.71 26.62
N LEU A 70 33.48 5.65 25.81
CA LEU A 70 32.57 5.48 24.70
C LEU A 70 31.27 4.90 25.27
N THR A 71 30.34 5.78 25.63
CA THR A 71 28.97 5.35 25.96
C THR A 71 28.30 4.90 24.67
N MET A 72 28.33 3.59 24.42
CA MET A 72 27.63 2.96 23.31
C MET A 72 26.13 3.05 23.61
N LEU A 73 25.47 4.09 23.08
CA LEU A 73 24.02 4.14 23.03
C LEU A 73 23.58 3.04 22.05
N LEU A 74 23.14 1.91 22.61
CA LEU A 74 22.40 0.90 21.87
C LEU A 74 21.07 1.54 21.46
N PHE A 75 21.04 2.14 20.28
CA PHE A 75 19.78 2.30 19.57
C PHE A 75 19.31 0.90 19.19
N PRO A 76 18.08 0.49 19.52
CA PRO A 76 17.54 -0.72 18.92
C PRO A 76 17.52 -0.48 17.41
N GLU A 77 18.38 -1.17 16.68
CA GLU A 77 18.20 -1.37 15.25
C GLU A 77 16.81 -1.95 15.09
N ALA A 78 15.91 -1.16 14.50
CA ALA A 78 14.62 -1.66 14.06
C ALA A 78 14.94 -2.85 13.14
N ALA A 79 14.50 -4.04 13.53
CA ALA A 79 14.70 -5.24 12.72
C ALA A 79 14.20 -4.94 11.30
N ALA A 80 15.11 -5.02 10.33
CA ALA A 80 14.74 -4.94 8.92
C ALA A 80 13.71 -6.04 8.66
N ASN A 81 12.52 -5.66 8.17
CA ASN A 81 11.39 -6.56 7.96
C ASN A 81 11.55 -7.28 6.60
N ASP A 82 12.68 -7.95 6.40
CA ASP A 82 12.99 -8.74 5.20
C ASP A 82 11.97 -9.90 5.11
N GLY A 83 10.87 -9.71 4.39
CA GLY A 83 9.87 -10.75 4.12
C GLY A 83 8.40 -10.40 4.37
N LEU A 84 8.03 -9.14 4.61
CA LEU A 84 6.62 -8.77 4.71
C LEU A 84 5.89 -8.88 3.35
N MET A 85 4.93 -9.80 3.27
CA MET A 85 4.08 -10.04 2.11
C MET A 85 2.62 -10.08 2.58
N VAL A 86 1.85 -9.08 2.19
CA VAL A 86 0.46 -8.90 2.59
C VAL A 86 -0.44 -9.29 1.40
N CYS A 87 -1.41 -10.17 1.61
CA CYS A 87 -2.33 -10.55 0.53
C CYS A 87 -3.78 -10.36 0.94
N TYR A 88 -4.55 -9.67 0.10
CA TYR A 88 -5.99 -9.50 0.28
C TYR A 88 -6.74 -10.68 -0.34
N TYR A 89 -7.56 -11.34 0.48
CA TYR A 89 -8.57 -12.29 0.04
C TYR A 89 -9.93 -11.58 -0.03
N GLY A 90 -10.39 -11.32 -1.26
CA GLY A 90 -11.73 -10.83 -1.50
C GLY A 90 -12.78 -11.93 -1.37
N SER A 91 -13.57 -11.92 -0.30
CA SER A 91 -14.55 -12.96 0.04
C SER A 91 -15.63 -13.21 -1.03
N TRP A 92 -15.87 -12.25 -1.93
CA TRP A 92 -16.79 -12.42 -3.07
C TRP A 92 -16.22 -13.30 -4.19
N ALA A 93 -14.92 -13.59 -4.20
CA ALA A 93 -14.28 -14.43 -5.22
C ALA A 93 -14.85 -15.87 -5.25
N VAL A 94 -15.48 -16.31 -4.15
CA VAL A 94 -16.20 -17.60 -4.06
C VAL A 94 -17.39 -17.68 -5.03
N TYR A 95 -17.94 -16.53 -5.44
CA TYR A 95 -19.10 -16.45 -6.33
C TYR A 95 -18.73 -16.37 -7.82
N ARG A 96 -17.43 -16.26 -8.15
CA ARG A 96 -16.97 -16.35 -9.54
C ARG A 96 -17.29 -17.74 -10.11
N ARG A 97 -17.57 -17.80 -11.41
CA ARG A 97 -17.96 -19.05 -12.08
C ARG A 97 -16.76 -19.82 -12.63
N GLY A 98 -16.91 -21.14 -12.73
CA GLY A 98 -15.92 -22.02 -13.33
C GLY A 98 -14.56 -21.89 -12.64
N ASN A 99 -13.48 -21.82 -13.43
CA ASN A 99 -12.11 -21.72 -12.93
C ASN A 99 -11.79 -20.39 -12.23
N GLY A 100 -12.69 -19.39 -12.30
CA GLY A 100 -12.52 -18.14 -11.55
C GLY A 100 -12.93 -18.25 -10.08
N LYS A 101 -13.62 -19.32 -9.68
CA LYS A 101 -14.05 -19.52 -8.28
C LYS A 101 -12.83 -19.66 -7.38
N PHE A 102 -12.75 -18.83 -6.35
CA PHE A 102 -11.67 -18.88 -5.37
C PHE A 102 -12.25 -18.75 -3.96
N ASP A 103 -12.15 -19.82 -3.17
CA ASP A 103 -12.65 -19.90 -1.79
C ASP A 103 -11.46 -20.01 -0.81
N VAL A 104 -11.72 -19.92 0.49
CA VAL A 104 -10.70 -19.89 1.55
C VAL A 104 -9.73 -21.08 1.46
N GLU A 105 -10.22 -22.29 1.15
CA GLU A 105 -9.38 -23.49 1.07
C GLU A 105 -8.43 -23.49 -0.13
N ALA A 106 -8.69 -22.66 -1.14
CA ALA A 106 -7.78 -22.48 -2.29
C ALA A 106 -6.56 -21.63 -1.94
N ILE A 107 -6.57 -20.93 -0.80
CA ILE A 107 -5.42 -20.15 -0.34
C ILE A 107 -4.31 -21.11 0.09
N ASP A 108 -3.11 -20.88 -0.45
CA ASP A 108 -1.87 -21.42 0.10
C ASP A 108 -1.33 -20.43 1.15
N PRO A 109 -1.44 -20.74 2.46
CA PRO A 109 -1.04 -19.83 3.52
C PRO A 109 0.49 -19.68 3.66
N ALA A 110 1.29 -20.38 2.86
CA ALA A 110 2.75 -20.22 2.83
C ALA A 110 3.22 -19.07 1.92
N ILE A 111 2.36 -18.55 1.03
CA ILE A 111 2.75 -17.50 0.07
C ILE A 111 2.91 -16.13 0.76
N CYS A 112 2.06 -15.85 1.75
CA CYS A 112 1.96 -14.54 2.38
C CYS A 112 2.27 -14.64 3.86
N THR A 113 2.92 -13.63 4.43
CA THR A 113 3.12 -13.55 5.88
C THR A 113 1.90 -13.00 6.59
N HIS A 114 1.15 -12.12 5.90
CA HIS A 114 -0.09 -11.54 6.39
C HIS A 114 -1.21 -11.78 5.38
N LEU A 115 -2.34 -12.32 5.83
CA LEU A 115 -3.55 -12.49 5.03
C LEU A 115 -4.66 -11.59 5.54
N MET A 116 -5.24 -10.79 4.63
CA MET A 116 -6.32 -9.87 4.92
C MET A 116 -7.65 -10.40 4.40
N PHE A 117 -8.63 -10.55 5.28
CA PHE A 117 -9.99 -10.91 4.89
C PHE A 117 -10.76 -9.66 4.49
N GLY A 118 -11.03 -9.50 3.19
CA GLY A 118 -11.87 -8.45 2.64
C GLY A 118 -13.30 -8.95 2.42
N PHE A 119 -14.35 -8.40 3.03
CA PHE A 119 -14.35 -7.34 4.04
C PHE A 119 -15.44 -7.60 5.07
N ALA A 120 -15.27 -7.03 6.25
CA ALA A 120 -16.36 -6.71 7.14
C ALA A 120 -17.06 -5.41 6.72
N GLY A 121 -18.36 -5.31 6.99
CA GLY A 121 -19.11 -4.06 6.81
C GLY A 121 -19.34 -3.33 8.14
N LEU A 122 -19.66 -2.04 8.04
CA LEU A 122 -20.09 -1.21 9.17
C LEU A 122 -21.62 -1.11 9.20
N GLY A 123 -22.22 -1.62 10.28
CA GLY A 123 -23.65 -1.50 10.54
C GLY A 123 -24.08 -0.08 10.90
N SER A 124 -25.36 0.24 10.71
CA SER A 124 -25.94 1.54 11.10
C SER A 124 -25.92 1.79 12.62
N ASP A 125 -25.72 0.73 13.41
CA ASP A 125 -25.48 0.75 14.86
C ASP A 125 -24.01 1.01 15.23
N ASN A 126 -23.16 1.35 14.24
CA ASN A 126 -21.72 1.53 14.35
C ASN A 126 -20.96 0.27 14.77
N LYS A 127 -21.55 -0.92 14.60
CA LYS A 127 -20.91 -2.20 14.90
C LYS A 127 -20.37 -2.88 13.64
N ILE A 128 -19.22 -3.53 13.77
CA ILE A 128 -18.71 -4.48 12.77
C ILE A 128 -19.44 -5.83 12.92
N LYS A 129 -19.73 -6.52 11.81
CA LYS A 129 -20.47 -7.81 11.81
C LYS A 129 -19.95 -8.72 10.71
N CYS A 130 -19.77 -10.03 10.98
CA CYS A 130 -19.74 -11.19 10.05
C CYS A 130 -19.05 -12.42 10.68
N ALA A 131 -19.03 -13.58 10.01
CA ALA A 131 -18.42 -14.83 10.52
C ALA A 131 -17.25 -15.31 9.64
N TYR A 132 -16.11 -15.69 10.27
CA TYR A 132 -14.83 -15.83 9.55
C TYR A 132 -13.98 -17.06 9.90
N ASN A 133 -14.52 -18.02 10.65
CA ASN A 133 -13.74 -19.11 11.26
C ASN A 133 -12.90 -19.94 10.27
N ARG A 134 -13.36 -20.13 9.02
CA ARG A 134 -12.60 -20.87 8.00
C ARG A 134 -11.28 -20.17 7.64
N PHE A 135 -11.27 -18.84 7.61
CA PHE A 135 -10.12 -18.06 7.20
C PHE A 135 -9.01 -18.07 8.24
N THR A 136 -9.34 -17.80 9.50
CA THR A 136 -8.34 -17.82 10.59
C THR A 136 -7.85 -19.23 10.90
N ALA A 137 -8.61 -20.28 10.54
CA ALA A 137 -8.16 -21.67 10.60
C ALA A 137 -6.98 -21.99 9.66
N LEU A 138 -6.67 -21.14 8.66
CA LEU A 138 -5.47 -21.31 7.83
C LEU A 138 -4.18 -21.26 8.64
N LYS A 139 -4.18 -20.64 9.83
CA LYS A 139 -3.05 -20.65 10.77
C LYS A 139 -2.65 -22.06 11.24
N ALA A 140 -3.55 -23.05 11.13
CA ALA A 140 -3.21 -24.45 11.41
C ALA A 140 -2.25 -25.04 10.36
N ARG A 141 -2.21 -24.49 9.14
CA ARG A 141 -1.30 -24.90 8.05
C ARG A 141 -0.01 -24.07 8.01
N ASN A 142 -0.02 -22.86 8.58
CA ASN A 142 1.15 -22.01 8.77
C ASN A 142 1.02 -21.26 10.11
N THR A 143 1.74 -21.70 11.14
CA THR A 143 1.65 -21.12 12.49
C THR A 143 2.24 -19.73 12.62
N ASN A 144 3.02 -19.27 11.63
CA ASN A 144 3.59 -17.93 11.58
C ASN A 144 2.71 -16.94 10.82
N LEU A 145 1.58 -17.40 10.26
CA LEU A 145 0.67 -16.58 9.49
C LEU A 145 -0.07 -15.60 10.40
N VAL A 146 -0.05 -14.32 10.03
CA VAL A 146 -0.87 -13.26 10.64
C VAL A 146 -2.16 -13.10 9.83
N THR A 147 -3.30 -13.20 10.49
CA THR A 147 -4.62 -13.01 9.84
C THR A 147 -5.27 -11.73 10.31
N ILE A 148 -5.68 -10.86 9.39
CA ILE A 148 -6.21 -9.53 9.66
C ILE A 148 -7.60 -9.40 9.04
N LEU A 149 -8.53 -8.78 9.75
CA LEU A 149 -9.84 -8.46 9.20
C LEU A 149 -9.83 -7.05 8.62
N ALA A 150 -10.14 -6.90 7.34
CA ALA A 150 -10.30 -5.59 6.72
C ALA A 150 -11.75 -5.11 6.82
N VAL A 151 -11.96 -3.83 7.12
CA VAL A 151 -13.28 -3.19 7.21
C VAL A 151 -13.33 -1.94 6.34
N GLY A 152 -14.33 -1.86 5.46
CA GLY A 152 -14.43 -0.80 4.47
C GLY A 152 -14.49 -1.30 3.04
N GLY A 153 -13.58 -0.79 2.22
CA GLY A 153 -13.52 -0.99 0.78
C GLY A 153 -14.47 -0.07 0.00
N TRP A 154 -14.14 0.14 -1.27
CA TRP A 154 -14.83 1.07 -2.17
C TRP A 154 -16.36 1.07 -2.07
N ASN A 155 -17.01 -0.10 -2.10
CA ASN A 155 -18.48 -0.20 -2.17
C ASN A 155 -19.21 0.20 -0.87
N GLU A 156 -18.53 0.21 0.28
CA GLU A 156 -19.16 0.59 1.55
C GLU A 156 -19.46 2.11 1.63
N GLY A 157 -18.75 2.92 0.84
CA GLY A 157 -18.87 4.38 0.83
C GLY A 157 -18.29 5.04 2.08
N SER A 158 -18.16 6.38 2.08
CA SER A 158 -17.65 7.14 3.22
C SER A 158 -18.68 7.62 4.27
N PRO A 159 -19.98 7.84 3.99
CA PRO A 159 -20.87 8.53 4.95
C PRO A 159 -21.00 7.82 6.31
N LYS A 160 -21.03 6.47 6.30
CA LYS A 160 -21.11 5.66 7.52
C LYS A 160 -19.85 5.82 8.39
N TYR A 161 -18.67 5.84 7.77
CA TYR A 161 -17.38 6.01 8.46
C TYR A 161 -17.18 7.44 8.95
N SER A 162 -17.57 8.45 8.16
CA SER A 162 -17.57 9.85 8.60
C SER A 162 -18.45 10.04 9.83
N THR A 163 -19.66 9.47 9.83
CA THR A 163 -20.57 9.51 10.99
C THR A 163 -19.98 8.79 12.20
N MET A 164 -19.48 7.56 12.01
CA MET A 164 -18.90 6.77 13.09
C MET A 164 -17.67 7.44 13.74
N SER A 165 -16.79 8.05 12.94
CA SER A 165 -15.57 8.69 13.43
C SER A 165 -15.82 10.03 14.16
N SER A 166 -16.96 10.68 13.89
CA SER A 166 -17.26 12.05 14.31
C SER A 166 -17.38 12.30 15.83
N SER A 167 -17.57 11.26 16.64
CA SER A 167 -17.71 11.41 18.09
C SER A 167 -17.03 10.29 18.87
N ALA A 168 -16.55 10.60 20.07
CA ALA A 168 -15.91 9.59 20.93
C ALA A 168 -16.85 8.43 21.29
N SER A 169 -18.16 8.68 21.44
CA SER A 169 -19.14 7.64 21.78
C SER A 169 -19.37 6.67 20.62
N THR A 170 -19.51 7.17 19.39
CA THR A 170 -19.69 6.32 18.20
C THR A 170 -18.42 5.54 17.87
N ARG A 171 -17.24 6.17 18.00
CA ARG A 171 -15.96 5.47 17.87
C ARG A 171 -15.80 4.38 18.89
N LYS A 172 -16.14 4.64 20.16
CA LYS A 172 -16.08 3.63 21.22
C LYS A 172 -16.93 2.40 20.89
N ILE A 173 -18.15 2.58 20.39
CA ILE A 173 -19.02 1.46 19.98
C ILE A 173 -18.34 0.61 18.91
N PHE A 174 -17.77 1.28 17.90
CA PHE A 174 -17.07 0.59 16.82
C PHE A 174 -15.84 -0.16 17.34
N VAL A 175 -14.97 0.50 18.09
CA VAL A 175 -13.74 -0.08 18.67
C VAL A 175 -14.07 -1.30 19.54
N ASP A 176 -15.02 -1.17 20.47
CA ASP A 176 -15.42 -2.27 21.36
C ASP A 176 -15.94 -3.47 20.54
N SER A 177 -16.79 -3.22 19.54
CA SER A 177 -17.33 -4.28 18.68
C SER A 177 -16.26 -4.94 17.80
N SER A 178 -15.25 -4.18 17.37
CA SER A 178 -14.11 -4.72 16.62
C SER A 178 -13.27 -5.65 17.48
N ILE A 179 -12.94 -5.26 18.72
CA ILE A 179 -12.20 -6.15 19.63
C ILE A 179 -12.98 -7.43 19.94
N GLU A 180 -14.29 -7.32 20.17
CA GLU A 180 -15.15 -8.49 20.41
C GLU A 180 -15.11 -9.47 19.21
N LEU A 181 -15.33 -8.97 18.00
CA LEU A 181 -15.37 -9.78 16.79
C LEU A 181 -14.02 -10.42 16.45
N LEU A 182 -12.93 -9.66 16.59
CA LEU A 182 -11.58 -10.16 16.31
C LEU A 182 -11.21 -11.29 17.27
N LYS A 183 -11.56 -11.17 18.56
CA LYS A 183 -11.37 -12.24 19.55
C LYS A 183 -12.24 -13.46 19.26
N GLU A 184 -13.51 -13.25 18.95
CA GLU A 184 -14.45 -14.33 18.64
C GLU A 184 -13.94 -15.20 17.48
N HIS A 185 -13.35 -14.57 16.45
CA HIS A 185 -12.89 -15.26 15.25
C HIS A 185 -11.39 -15.49 15.18
N ASN A 186 -10.64 -15.23 16.26
CA ASN A 186 -9.20 -15.46 16.36
C ASN A 186 -8.36 -14.72 15.31
N PHE A 187 -8.70 -13.47 15.00
CA PHE A 187 -7.88 -12.58 14.17
C PHE A 187 -6.75 -11.96 14.98
N ASP A 188 -5.68 -11.60 14.29
CA ASP A 188 -4.45 -11.02 14.84
C ASP A 188 -4.38 -9.49 14.62
N GLY A 189 -5.36 -8.90 13.93
CA GLY A 189 -5.40 -7.46 13.68
C GLY A 189 -6.62 -6.98 12.91
N LEU A 190 -6.70 -5.65 12.76
CA LEU A 190 -7.69 -4.95 11.95
C LEU A 190 -7.00 -4.12 10.86
N ASP A 191 -7.56 -4.11 9.66
CA ASP A 191 -7.19 -3.21 8.56
C ASP A 191 -8.33 -2.21 8.31
N MET A 192 -8.04 -0.92 8.46
CA MET A 192 -8.97 0.16 8.16
C MET A 192 -8.86 0.54 6.68
N ASP A 193 -9.86 0.15 5.90
CA ASP A 193 -9.95 0.46 4.46
C ASP A 193 -11.06 1.48 4.19
N TRP A 194 -11.00 2.63 4.86
CA TRP A 194 -11.94 3.72 4.62
C TRP A 194 -11.53 4.47 3.35
N GLU A 195 -12.30 4.30 2.27
CA GLU A 195 -12.06 4.95 0.98
C GLU A 195 -13.04 6.09 0.66
N TYR A 196 -12.74 7.36 0.92
CA TYR A 196 -11.64 7.90 1.72
C TYR A 196 -12.20 8.91 2.73
N PRO A 197 -11.51 9.19 3.85
CA PRO A 197 -11.82 10.33 4.71
C PRO A 197 -11.98 11.60 3.87
N THR A 198 -12.94 12.47 4.22
CA THR A 198 -13.28 13.73 3.52
C THR A 198 -13.94 13.59 2.14
N GLN A 199 -13.89 12.42 1.51
CA GLN A 199 -14.38 12.20 0.15
C GLN A 199 -15.60 11.29 0.12
N ARG A 200 -16.22 11.16 -1.05
CA ARG A 200 -17.32 10.21 -1.32
C ARG A 200 -18.48 10.32 -0.32
N GLY A 201 -18.81 11.54 0.07
CA GLY A 201 -19.84 11.85 1.08
C GLY A 201 -19.32 11.97 2.51
N GLY A 202 -18.01 12.00 2.70
CA GLY A 202 -17.34 12.45 3.94
C GLY A 202 -17.35 13.96 4.13
N LYS A 203 -16.71 14.42 5.21
CA LYS A 203 -16.62 15.83 5.60
C LYS A 203 -15.16 16.23 5.89
N PRO A 204 -14.78 17.52 5.80
CA PRO A 204 -13.41 17.96 6.07
C PRO A 204 -12.88 17.55 7.46
N GLU A 205 -13.77 17.48 8.47
CA GLU A 205 -13.41 17.06 9.83
C GLU A 205 -12.92 15.62 9.91
N ASP A 206 -13.23 14.79 8.90
CA ASP A 206 -12.80 13.40 8.82
C ASP A 206 -11.27 13.26 8.91
N LYS A 207 -10.50 14.24 8.41
CA LYS A 207 -9.03 14.23 8.51
C LYS A 207 -8.56 14.11 9.97
N VAL A 208 -9.17 14.89 10.87
CA VAL A 208 -8.84 14.90 12.30
C VAL A 208 -9.52 13.75 13.03
N ASN A 209 -10.78 13.44 12.66
CA ASN A 209 -11.54 12.35 13.27
C ASN A 209 -10.90 10.99 12.96
N PHE A 210 -10.28 10.83 11.80
CA PHE A 210 -9.57 9.61 11.44
C PHE A 210 -8.37 9.38 12.36
N ILE A 211 -7.60 10.41 12.71
CA ILE A 211 -6.53 10.29 13.71
C ILE A 211 -7.07 9.89 15.08
N SER A 212 -8.20 10.47 15.50
CA SER A 212 -8.84 10.09 16.76
C SER A 212 -9.29 8.62 16.74
N LEU A 213 -9.83 8.16 15.63
CA LEU A 213 -10.21 6.75 15.43
C LEU A 213 -9.01 5.82 15.46
N LEU A 214 -7.93 6.15 14.74
CA LEU A 214 -6.71 5.34 14.75
C LEU A 214 -6.07 5.28 16.14
N SER A 215 -6.10 6.38 16.89
CA SER A 215 -5.65 6.41 18.29
C SER A 215 -6.48 5.48 19.18
N ASP A 216 -7.80 5.55 19.10
CA ASP A 216 -8.71 4.71 19.90
C ASP A 216 -8.54 3.21 19.54
N LEU A 217 -8.45 2.88 18.24
CA LEU A 217 -8.22 1.53 17.75
C LEU A 217 -6.85 0.99 18.14
N SER A 218 -5.77 1.74 17.92
CA SER A 218 -4.39 1.33 18.24
C SER A 218 -4.26 0.99 19.72
N THR A 219 -4.78 1.86 20.59
CA THR A 219 -4.80 1.62 22.04
C THR A 219 -5.49 0.30 22.39
N ALA A 220 -6.68 0.06 21.82
CA ALA A 220 -7.46 -1.13 22.12
C ALA A 220 -6.85 -2.42 21.53
N LEU A 221 -6.34 -2.38 20.29
CA LEU A 221 -5.75 -3.52 19.60
C LEU A 221 -4.43 -3.94 20.24
N HIS A 222 -3.53 -2.99 20.49
CA HIS A 222 -2.22 -3.28 21.10
C HIS A 222 -2.37 -3.83 22.53
N ALA A 223 -3.36 -3.37 23.30
CA ALA A 223 -3.69 -3.94 24.61
C ALA A 223 -4.15 -5.42 24.54
N ASN A 224 -4.53 -5.89 23.35
CA ASN A 224 -4.93 -7.28 23.09
C ASN A 224 -3.90 -8.03 22.22
N ASN A 225 -2.67 -7.51 22.07
CA ASN A 225 -1.62 -8.06 21.21
C ASN A 225 -2.05 -8.22 19.74
N MET A 226 -2.90 -7.33 19.26
CA MET A 226 -3.35 -7.28 17.86
C MET A 226 -2.75 -6.06 17.17
N ILE A 227 -2.51 -6.15 15.86
CA ILE A 227 -1.97 -5.04 15.06
C ILE A 227 -3.07 -4.21 14.40
N LEU A 228 -2.76 -2.94 14.12
CA LEU A 228 -3.60 -2.03 13.36
C LEU A 228 -2.90 -1.65 12.05
N THR A 229 -3.62 -1.86 10.95
CA THR A 229 -3.16 -1.52 9.60
C THR A 229 -4.20 -0.64 8.90
N ALA A 230 -3.81 0.01 7.81
CA ALA A 230 -4.76 0.71 6.95
C ALA A 230 -4.36 0.63 5.48
N ALA A 231 -5.33 0.42 4.61
CA ALA A 231 -5.20 0.68 3.19
C ALA A 231 -5.37 2.19 2.92
N VAL A 232 -4.46 2.76 2.14
CA VAL A 232 -4.40 4.21 1.93
C VAL A 232 -4.17 4.56 0.46
N SER A 233 -4.63 5.75 0.07
CA SER A 233 -4.50 6.22 -1.31
C SER A 233 -3.05 6.54 -1.69
N ALA A 234 -2.72 6.28 -2.95
CA ALA A 234 -1.48 6.72 -3.60
C ALA A 234 -1.60 8.08 -4.32
N GLY A 235 -2.82 8.60 -4.52
CA GLY A 235 -3.05 9.84 -5.27
C GLY A 235 -2.91 11.08 -4.39
N LYS A 236 -2.01 12.00 -4.74
CA LYS A 236 -1.77 13.26 -4.01
C LYS A 236 -3.07 14.03 -3.70
N LEU A 237 -3.95 14.16 -4.68
CA LEU A 237 -5.23 14.87 -4.54
C LEU A 237 -6.16 14.25 -3.48
N THR A 238 -5.96 12.96 -3.16
CA THR A 238 -6.66 12.30 -2.06
C THR A 238 -5.89 12.41 -0.76
N ILE A 239 -4.58 12.24 -0.79
CA ILE A 239 -3.72 12.25 0.40
C ILE A 239 -3.83 13.60 1.13
N ASP A 240 -3.69 14.71 0.40
CA ASP A 240 -3.66 16.07 0.97
C ASP A 240 -4.87 16.39 1.86
N PRO A 241 -6.13 16.20 1.40
CA PRO A 241 -7.29 16.45 2.24
C PRO A 241 -7.58 15.31 3.24
N ALA A 242 -7.25 14.05 2.94
CA ALA A 242 -7.71 12.92 3.76
C ALA A 242 -6.80 12.59 4.95
N TYR A 243 -5.48 12.81 4.84
CA TYR A 243 -4.51 12.20 5.75
C TYR A 243 -3.60 13.20 6.47
N ASP A 244 -3.46 13.02 7.78
CA ASP A 244 -2.36 13.55 8.58
C ASP A 244 -1.30 12.44 8.71
N ILE A 245 -0.36 12.39 7.76
CA ILE A 245 0.62 11.31 7.65
C ILE A 245 1.45 11.13 8.94
N PRO A 246 2.01 12.19 9.56
CA PRO A 246 2.70 12.06 10.85
C PRO A 246 1.80 11.61 11.99
N GLY A 247 0.52 12.02 11.99
CA GLY A 247 -0.49 11.53 12.94
C GLY A 247 -0.73 10.03 12.78
N MET A 248 -0.92 9.56 11.55
CA MET A 248 -1.14 8.14 11.22
C MET A 248 0.07 7.27 11.59
N ALA A 249 1.29 7.74 11.32
CA ALA A 249 2.52 7.01 11.60
C ALA A 249 2.71 6.62 13.08
N LYS A 250 2.06 7.35 14.00
CA LYS A 250 2.08 7.08 15.45
C LYS A 250 1.21 5.89 15.86
N HIS A 251 0.19 5.56 15.07
CA HIS A 251 -0.86 4.62 15.46
C HIS A 251 -0.89 3.35 14.60
N LEU A 252 -0.49 3.44 13.33
CA LEU A 252 -0.49 2.31 12.41
C LEU A 252 0.79 1.49 12.54
N ASP A 253 0.67 0.18 12.53
CA ASP A 253 1.80 -0.75 12.44
C ASP A 253 2.27 -0.88 10.98
N ILE A 254 1.32 -0.98 10.05
CA ILE A 254 1.55 -1.10 8.61
C ILE A 254 0.58 -0.21 7.83
N VAL A 255 1.06 0.36 6.73
CA VAL A 255 0.29 1.09 5.73
C VAL A 255 0.35 0.34 4.40
N ASN A 256 -0.80 -0.12 3.90
CA ASN A 256 -0.94 -0.77 2.60
C ASN A 256 -1.22 0.33 1.56
N LEU A 257 -0.17 0.76 0.86
CA LEU A 257 -0.26 1.83 -0.13
C LEU A 257 -0.91 1.32 -1.41
N MET A 258 -2.12 1.78 -1.72
CA MET A 258 -2.89 1.38 -2.90
C MET A 258 -2.38 2.07 -4.16
N ALA A 259 -1.17 1.72 -4.59
CA ALA A 259 -0.49 2.30 -5.75
C ALA A 259 -0.94 1.65 -7.08
N TYR A 260 -2.24 1.48 -7.21
CA TYR A 260 -2.98 0.95 -8.35
C TYR A 260 -4.27 1.75 -8.51
N ASP A 261 -5.07 1.48 -9.54
CA ASP A 261 -6.19 2.35 -9.92
C ASP A 261 -5.80 3.82 -10.11
N LEU A 262 -4.55 4.06 -10.50
CA LEU A 262 -4.05 5.41 -10.81
C LEU A 262 -4.71 5.95 -12.09
N HIS A 263 -5.12 5.05 -12.98
CA HIS A 263 -5.87 5.34 -14.19
C HIS A 263 -6.90 4.24 -14.45
N GLY A 264 -8.00 4.58 -15.11
CA GLY A 264 -9.06 3.62 -15.44
C GLY A 264 -10.10 4.21 -16.38
N ALA A 265 -11.17 3.47 -16.65
CA ALA A 265 -12.21 3.86 -17.62
C ALA A 265 -13.00 5.15 -17.28
N TRP A 266 -12.69 5.79 -16.14
CA TRP A 266 -13.13 7.15 -15.83
C TRP A 266 -12.32 8.22 -16.58
N ASP A 267 -11.12 7.89 -17.06
CA ASP A 267 -10.33 8.70 -17.96
C ASP A 267 -10.76 8.46 -19.42
N PRO A 268 -10.88 9.51 -20.26
CA PRO A 268 -11.29 9.38 -21.66
C PRO A 268 -10.15 8.92 -22.58
N TYR A 269 -9.10 8.35 -22.02
CA TYR A 269 -7.90 7.90 -22.70
C TYR A 269 -7.27 6.69 -22.00
N THR A 270 -6.47 5.92 -22.73
CA THR A 270 -5.72 4.79 -22.17
C THR A 270 -4.53 5.26 -21.33
N HIS A 271 -4.29 4.60 -20.20
CA HIS A 271 -3.07 4.76 -19.44
C HIS A 271 -2.80 3.51 -18.58
N HIS A 272 -1.63 3.42 -17.96
CA HIS A 272 -1.30 2.29 -17.10
C HIS A 272 -1.78 2.56 -15.66
N GLN A 273 -2.58 1.64 -15.11
CA GLN A 273 -3.23 1.85 -13.81
C GLN A 273 -2.29 1.78 -12.59
N SER A 274 -1.06 1.33 -12.77
CA SER A 274 -0.09 1.11 -11.69
C SER A 274 1.34 1.27 -12.22
N GLY A 275 1.59 2.37 -12.93
CA GLY A 275 2.91 2.64 -13.54
C GLY A 275 3.97 2.87 -12.47
N LEU A 276 5.15 2.25 -12.61
CA LEU A 276 6.23 2.40 -11.63
C LEU A 276 6.75 3.84 -11.58
N TYR A 277 6.97 4.44 -12.75
CA TYR A 277 7.44 5.81 -12.93
C TYR A 277 6.45 6.63 -13.76
N GLN A 278 6.60 7.95 -13.69
CA GLN A 278 5.90 8.91 -14.54
C GLN A 278 6.15 8.59 -16.03
N TYR A 279 5.10 8.69 -16.85
CA TYR A 279 5.22 8.61 -18.31
C TYR A 279 5.67 9.99 -18.87
N PRO A 280 6.57 10.05 -19.89
CA PRO A 280 7.16 11.33 -20.34
C PRO A 280 6.16 12.42 -20.73
N ASP A 281 5.00 12.05 -21.27
CA ASP A 281 3.97 13.01 -21.70
C ASP A 281 2.94 13.32 -20.58
N ASP A 282 3.14 12.81 -19.36
CA ASP A 282 2.29 13.16 -18.22
C ASP A 282 2.39 14.65 -17.92
N THR A 283 1.23 15.30 -17.77
CA THR A 283 1.11 16.71 -17.45
C THR A 283 0.02 16.93 -16.39
N GLY A 284 0.01 18.12 -15.78
CA GLY A 284 -0.98 18.44 -14.74
C GLY A 284 -0.89 17.47 -13.56
N ASP A 285 -2.03 16.96 -13.11
CA ASP A 285 -2.07 16.03 -11.96
C ASP A 285 -1.58 14.62 -12.29
N ASN A 286 -1.49 14.24 -13.58
CA ASN A 286 -1.03 12.91 -13.99
C ASN A 286 0.44 12.66 -13.63
N VAL A 287 1.25 13.73 -13.48
CA VAL A 287 2.65 13.60 -13.07
C VAL A 287 2.82 12.95 -11.69
N TYR A 288 1.76 12.97 -10.87
CA TYR A 288 1.72 12.37 -9.53
C TYR A 288 1.18 10.94 -9.53
N LEU A 289 0.65 10.43 -10.65
CA LEU A 289 -0.07 9.15 -10.73
C LEU A 289 0.86 7.98 -11.10
N ASN A 290 1.90 7.79 -10.31
CA ASN A 290 2.83 6.66 -10.41
C ASN A 290 3.30 6.17 -9.03
N GLN A 291 3.78 4.92 -8.96
CA GLN A 291 4.16 4.28 -7.70
C GLN A 291 5.36 4.97 -7.03
N ASP A 292 6.37 5.36 -7.80
CA ASP A 292 7.58 6.02 -7.29
C ASP A 292 7.27 7.35 -6.61
N PHE A 293 6.44 8.20 -7.24
CA PHE A 293 5.94 9.42 -6.63
C PHE A 293 5.17 9.11 -5.35
N ALA A 294 4.21 8.19 -5.39
CA ALA A 294 3.35 7.90 -4.24
C ALA A 294 4.17 7.43 -3.02
N VAL A 295 5.11 6.52 -3.21
CA VAL A 295 5.98 6.02 -2.13
C VAL A 295 6.81 7.16 -1.53
N ARG A 296 7.46 7.97 -2.37
CA ARG A 296 8.26 9.11 -1.88
C ARG A 296 7.40 10.14 -1.18
N TYR A 297 6.21 10.42 -1.70
CA TYR A 297 5.28 11.38 -1.11
C TYR A 297 4.88 10.98 0.33
N TRP A 298 4.62 9.70 0.57
CA TRP A 298 4.33 9.18 1.91
C TRP A 298 5.55 9.24 2.84
N ILE A 299 6.74 8.90 2.35
CA ILE A 299 7.99 8.94 3.12
C ILE A 299 8.33 10.39 3.51
N ASP A 300 8.35 11.30 2.54
CA ASP A 300 8.65 12.72 2.73
C ASP A 300 7.59 13.41 3.60
N GLY A 301 6.34 12.92 3.55
CA GLY A 301 5.24 13.31 4.42
C GLY A 301 5.38 12.83 5.87
N GLY A 302 6.39 12.00 6.19
CA GLY A 302 6.72 11.57 7.54
C GLY A 302 6.29 10.14 7.91
N MET A 303 5.84 9.32 6.96
CA MET A 303 5.61 7.90 7.21
C MET A 303 6.95 7.15 7.16
N PRO A 304 7.35 6.41 8.22
CA PRO A 304 8.55 5.59 8.17
C PRO A 304 8.47 4.58 7.02
N SER A 305 9.50 4.50 6.18
CA SER A 305 9.52 3.56 5.05
C SER A 305 9.34 2.10 5.50
N THR A 306 9.80 1.76 6.71
CA THR A 306 9.63 0.44 7.31
C THR A 306 8.18 0.05 7.59
N LYS A 307 7.23 1.01 7.57
CA LYS A 307 5.79 0.76 7.74
C LYS A 307 5.02 0.72 6.43
N ILE A 308 5.63 1.06 5.30
CA ILE A 308 4.95 1.12 4.00
C ILE A 308 5.08 -0.23 3.28
N VAL A 309 3.94 -0.75 2.83
CA VAL A 309 3.87 -1.92 1.94
C VAL A 309 3.24 -1.47 0.63
N LEU A 310 3.95 -1.67 -0.49
CA LEU A 310 3.52 -1.24 -1.81
C LEU A 310 2.51 -2.23 -2.38
N GLY A 311 1.32 -1.74 -2.71
CA GLY A 311 0.30 -2.51 -3.39
C GLY A 311 0.66 -2.88 -4.83
N VAL A 312 0.50 -4.17 -5.15
CA VAL A 312 0.67 -4.73 -6.50
C VAL A 312 -0.68 -5.33 -6.94
N PRO A 313 -1.33 -4.78 -7.98
CA PRO A 313 -2.61 -5.27 -8.44
C PRO A 313 -2.43 -6.58 -9.24
N LEU A 314 -3.20 -7.62 -8.89
CA LEU A 314 -3.34 -8.84 -9.71
C LEU A 314 -4.54 -8.73 -10.66
N TYR A 315 -4.73 -7.54 -11.20
CA TYR A 315 -5.78 -7.19 -12.16
C TYR A 315 -5.32 -6.04 -13.06
N GLY A 316 -6.07 -5.80 -14.14
CA GLY A 316 -5.90 -4.74 -15.13
C GLY A 316 -7.12 -3.83 -15.19
N ARG A 317 -6.91 -2.53 -15.42
CA ARG A 317 -7.94 -1.61 -15.92
C ARG A 317 -7.87 -1.60 -17.44
N CYS A 318 -9.03 -1.62 -18.10
CA CYS A 318 -9.09 -1.69 -19.55
C CYS A 318 -10.12 -0.73 -20.15
N TRP A 319 -9.89 -0.38 -21.42
CA TRP A 319 -10.74 0.51 -22.19
C TRP A 319 -11.16 -0.17 -23.49
N LYS A 320 -12.22 0.35 -24.09
CA LYS A 320 -12.51 0.18 -25.51
C LYS A 320 -12.04 1.43 -26.24
N LEU A 321 -11.08 1.27 -27.15
CA LEU A 321 -10.59 2.35 -28.01
C LEU A 321 -11.74 2.93 -28.86
N ASP A 322 -11.71 4.23 -29.07
CA ASP A 322 -12.69 4.90 -29.92
C ASP A 322 -12.56 4.42 -31.37
N SER A 323 -13.68 4.22 -32.06
CA SER A 323 -13.72 3.50 -33.35
C SER A 323 -12.99 4.18 -34.52
N ASN A 324 -12.57 5.43 -34.35
CA ASN A 324 -11.90 6.25 -35.35
C ASN A 324 -10.40 6.46 -35.07
N THR A 325 -9.84 5.76 -34.07
CA THR A 325 -8.41 5.84 -33.75
C THR A 325 -7.70 4.53 -34.11
N GLU A 326 -6.48 4.65 -34.63
CA GLU A 326 -5.53 3.55 -34.80
C GLU A 326 -4.49 3.55 -33.66
N GLU A 327 -4.53 4.56 -32.78
CA GLU A 327 -3.63 4.68 -31.63
C GLU A 327 -3.99 3.64 -30.57
N HIS A 328 -2.99 2.93 -30.07
CA HIS A 328 -3.13 1.89 -29.04
C HIS A 328 -2.11 2.03 -27.91
N GLY A 329 -1.41 3.18 -27.84
CA GLY A 329 -0.43 3.51 -26.80
C GLY A 329 -1.05 4.19 -25.58
N TYR A 330 -0.22 4.87 -24.80
CA TYR A 330 -0.68 5.81 -23.78
C TYR A 330 -1.39 7.00 -24.43
N TYR A 331 -2.39 7.55 -23.73
CA TYR A 331 -3.23 8.65 -24.18
C TYR A 331 -4.06 8.38 -25.46
N ALA A 332 -4.19 7.14 -25.90
CA ALA A 332 -5.06 6.80 -27.02
C ALA A 332 -6.54 7.09 -26.64
N PRO A 333 -7.33 7.74 -27.53
CA PRO A 333 -8.72 8.09 -27.23
C PRO A 333 -9.58 6.87 -26.92
N ALA A 334 -10.17 6.83 -25.73
CA ALA A 334 -10.96 5.69 -25.27
C ALA A 334 -11.97 6.12 -24.20
N ARG A 335 -13.22 6.37 -24.59
CA ARG A 335 -14.25 6.90 -23.67
C ARG A 335 -15.09 5.84 -22.96
N ASN A 336 -14.88 4.57 -23.29
CA ASN A 336 -15.70 3.48 -22.79
C ASN A 336 -14.84 2.45 -22.06
N PRO A 337 -15.36 1.82 -20.99
CA PRO A 337 -14.68 0.70 -20.37
C PRO A 337 -14.50 -0.44 -21.36
N GLY A 338 -13.41 -1.17 -21.20
CA GLY A 338 -13.18 -2.41 -21.95
C GLY A 338 -14.26 -3.45 -21.62
N PRO A 339 -14.46 -4.46 -22.49
CA PRO A 339 -15.43 -5.50 -22.24
C PRO A 339 -15.15 -6.24 -20.93
N ALA A 340 -16.20 -6.68 -20.26
CA ALA A 340 -16.09 -7.43 -19.02
C ALA A 340 -15.38 -8.78 -19.24
N GLY A 341 -14.48 -9.13 -18.32
CA GLY A 341 -13.80 -10.44 -18.34
C GLY A 341 -14.75 -11.60 -18.04
N PRO A 342 -14.40 -12.83 -18.44
CA PRO A 342 -15.28 -14.00 -18.28
C PRO A 342 -15.55 -14.35 -16.80
N TYR A 343 -14.60 -14.06 -15.92
CA TYR A 343 -14.67 -14.38 -14.49
C TYR A 343 -15.05 -13.19 -13.61
N THR A 344 -14.44 -12.02 -13.83
CA THR A 344 -14.67 -10.79 -13.05
C THR A 344 -15.93 -10.06 -13.46
N ARG A 345 -16.42 -10.24 -14.69
CA ARG A 345 -17.73 -9.75 -15.17
C ARG A 345 -18.00 -8.26 -14.97
N THR A 346 -16.92 -7.49 -14.81
CA THR A 346 -16.96 -6.06 -14.56
C THR A 346 -16.33 -5.35 -15.76
N PRO A 347 -17.07 -4.52 -16.51
CA PRO A 347 -16.49 -3.73 -17.59
C PRO A 347 -15.33 -2.86 -17.08
N GLY A 348 -14.28 -2.78 -17.88
CA GLY A 348 -13.09 -1.99 -17.54
C GLY A 348 -12.18 -2.63 -16.49
N PHE A 349 -12.44 -3.87 -16.09
CA PHE A 349 -11.68 -4.60 -15.08
C PHE A 349 -11.46 -6.08 -15.48
N LEU A 350 -10.20 -6.50 -15.53
CA LEU A 350 -9.81 -7.86 -15.85
C LEU A 350 -8.93 -8.42 -14.75
N GLY A 351 -9.17 -9.65 -14.29
CA GLY A 351 -8.18 -10.35 -13.47
C GLY A 351 -6.93 -10.63 -14.29
N TYR A 352 -5.81 -10.90 -13.63
CA TYR A 352 -4.59 -11.35 -14.31
C TYR A 352 -4.78 -12.66 -15.12
N ASN A 353 -5.80 -13.46 -14.77
CA ASN A 353 -6.03 -14.84 -15.19
C ASN A 353 -7.09 -15.05 -16.29
#